data_AF-A0A972UFT9-F1
#
_entry.id   AF-A0A972UFT9-F1
#
_cell.length_a   1.000
_cell.length_b   1.000
_cell.length_c   1.000
_cell.angle_alpha   90.00
_cell.angle_beta   90.00
_cell.angle_gamma   90.00
#
_symmetry.space_group_name_H-M   'P 1'
#
loop_
_entity.id
_entity.type
_entity.pdbx_description
1 polymer ?
#
loop_
_entity_poly.entity_id
_entity_poly.type
_entity_poly.pdbx_seq_one_letter_code
_entity_poly.pdbx_strand_id
1 'polypeptide(L)'
;MTILQFLAKFAAKKAGKEVQRDAAGGDDPFAIDKPALSFLDPIKGLNGAEAAADEVVSKLQEAGVDPKKINYGKIVGDIEKGVLKDEIPLDKVKDSVFEAERTRINLETTDPAPSVEPPTPDAKKQPSPEKPTPPSKDQGSEGTDPGLSGASTDADEDLENASPENKKFMDDLMKPGGVEDILMKKPQDMTEDEVRQIMVARTDAKTEDERQQLFKAEKGFFDHFFGSEPAPPDAAGRTMEPKPIRPIPEKPAVPSAGDGQPLKLSLKRIGSNVLLDAKGNGLTSAVKRLQGGINLLGSAAPQLKEDGDFGPKTRTGLRQAAAKLGAPNVEEGLALGRFNDFVKSGGKEGFGGLAKETEKNFSTLFRDPVKSARRPEDRAEVVTLQETLNDLGGKEIEPLKLDGDIGPKTTDAFSQLAATLGPERLTKKFGEFLGFI
;
A
#
# COMPACT_ATOMS: atom_id res chain seq x y z
N MET A 1 7.16 -29.78 6.75
CA MET A 1 5.76 -30.24 6.54
C MET A 1 5.20 -29.45 5.36
N THR A 2 4.78 -30.11 4.29
CA THR A 2 4.42 -29.48 3.01
C THR A 2 3.04 -28.80 3.07
N ILE A 3 2.73 -27.86 2.15
CA ILE A 3 1.40 -27.23 1.99
C ILE A 3 0.29 -28.28 2.02
N LEU A 4 0.53 -29.39 1.32
CA LEU A 4 -0.41 -30.50 1.18
C LEU A 4 -0.59 -31.30 2.48
N GLN A 5 0.48 -31.48 3.27
CA GLN A 5 0.38 -32.06 4.62
C GLN A 5 -0.35 -31.11 5.58
N PHE A 6 -0.21 -29.80 5.42
CA PHE A 6 -0.89 -28.79 6.25
C PHE A 6 -2.40 -28.79 5.97
N LEU A 7 -2.79 -28.81 4.70
CA LEU A 7 -4.20 -28.89 4.29
C LEU A 7 -4.84 -30.22 4.74
N ALA A 8 -4.12 -31.33 4.69
CA ALA A 8 -4.59 -32.62 5.20
C ALA A 8 -4.80 -32.62 6.72
N LYS A 9 -3.86 -32.04 7.51
CA LYS A 9 -4.04 -31.90 8.97
C LYS A 9 -5.17 -30.94 9.34
N PHE A 10 -5.38 -29.88 8.56
CA PHE A 10 -6.46 -28.92 8.79
C PHE A 10 -7.84 -29.55 8.50
N ALA A 11 -7.96 -30.31 7.41
CA ALA A 11 -9.18 -31.03 7.06
C ALA A 11 -9.53 -32.13 8.08
N ALA A 12 -8.54 -32.91 8.54
CA ALA A 12 -8.73 -33.95 9.56
C ALA A 12 -9.18 -33.37 10.91
N LYS A 13 -8.59 -32.24 11.31
CA LYS A 13 -8.96 -31.52 12.54
C LYS A 13 -10.37 -30.92 12.49
N LYS A 14 -10.78 -30.40 11.33
CA LYS A 14 -12.13 -29.83 11.13
C LYS A 14 -13.22 -30.90 11.02
N ALA A 15 -12.86 -32.10 10.56
CA ALA A 15 -13.74 -33.27 10.50
C ALA A 15 -13.92 -33.99 11.85
N GLY A 16 -13.35 -33.48 12.95
CA GLY A 16 -13.55 -34.03 14.30
C GLY A 16 -12.94 -35.42 14.52
N LYS A 17 -12.01 -35.87 13.67
CA LYS A 17 -11.30 -37.14 13.88
C LYS A 17 -10.04 -36.87 14.71
N GLU A 18 -10.07 -37.25 15.98
CA GLU A 18 -8.88 -37.28 16.83
C GLU A 18 -7.84 -38.25 16.25
N VAL A 19 -6.59 -37.79 16.20
CA VAL A 19 -5.43 -38.63 15.92
C VAL A 19 -5.19 -39.47 17.18
N GLN A 20 -5.39 -40.79 17.11
CA GLN A 20 -5.12 -41.71 18.21
C GLN A 20 -3.61 -41.75 18.52
N ARG A 21 -3.29 -41.84 19.81
CA ARG A 21 -1.93 -42.03 20.33
C ARG A 21 -1.57 -43.51 20.30
N ASP A 22 -0.42 -43.83 19.74
CA ASP A 22 0.12 -45.20 19.74
C ASP A 22 0.70 -45.57 21.11
N ALA A 23 0.61 -46.87 21.44
CA ALA A 23 0.83 -47.45 22.77
C ALA A 23 2.29 -47.46 23.29
N ALA A 24 3.18 -46.61 22.79
CA ALA A 24 4.61 -46.64 23.13
C ALA A 24 5.21 -45.31 23.64
N GLY A 25 4.38 -44.30 23.98
CA GLY A 25 4.77 -43.21 24.89
C GLY A 25 5.97 -42.33 24.46
N GLY A 26 6.25 -42.20 23.16
CA GLY A 26 7.22 -41.23 22.64
C GLY A 26 6.54 -40.24 21.69
N ASP A 27 6.66 -38.94 21.97
CA ASP A 27 6.17 -37.88 21.09
C ASP A 27 7.10 -37.76 19.86
N ASP A 28 6.74 -38.43 18.76
CA ASP A 28 7.22 -38.05 17.42
C ASP A 28 6.08 -37.31 16.68
N PRO A 29 6.11 -35.96 16.61
CA PRO A 29 5.06 -35.18 15.96
C PRO A 29 5.04 -35.29 14.42
N PHE A 30 5.89 -36.15 13.82
CA PHE A 30 6.07 -36.24 12.37
C PHE A 30 5.64 -37.56 11.71
N ALA A 31 5.15 -38.55 12.46
CA ALA A 31 4.59 -39.75 11.85
C ALA A 31 3.17 -39.48 11.31
N ILE A 32 3.03 -39.34 9.98
CA ILE A 32 1.73 -39.38 9.30
C ILE A 32 1.71 -40.62 8.40
N ASP A 33 0.64 -41.41 8.52
CA ASP A 33 0.47 -42.65 7.80
C ASP A 33 0.35 -42.43 6.27
N LYS A 34 1.06 -43.27 5.49
CA LYS A 34 1.10 -43.22 4.00
C LYS A 34 -0.26 -43.19 3.27
N PRO A 35 -1.37 -43.78 3.75
CA PRO A 35 -2.64 -43.71 3.02
C PRO A 35 -3.24 -42.30 2.88
N ALA A 36 -2.84 -41.33 3.72
CA ALA A 36 -3.37 -39.97 3.69
C ALA A 36 -2.88 -39.11 2.51
N LEU A 37 -1.92 -39.58 1.70
CA LEU A 37 -1.37 -38.82 0.56
C LEU A 37 -1.89 -39.28 -0.82
N SER A 38 -2.72 -40.33 -0.86
CA SER A 38 -3.27 -40.92 -2.09
C SER A 38 -4.26 -40.02 -2.86
N PHE A 39 -4.74 -38.93 -2.25
CA PHE A 39 -5.67 -37.99 -2.89
C PHE A 39 -5.00 -37.03 -3.90
N LEU A 40 -3.67 -37.07 -4.02
CA LEU A 40 -2.86 -36.14 -4.83
C LEU A 40 -2.33 -36.76 -6.14
N ASP A 41 -2.54 -38.05 -6.34
CA ASP A 41 -2.12 -38.76 -7.54
C ASP A 41 -2.74 -38.23 -8.86
N PRO A 42 -3.96 -37.67 -8.91
CA PRO A 42 -4.54 -37.13 -10.15
C PRO A 42 -3.81 -35.91 -10.74
N ILE A 43 -3.16 -35.09 -9.91
CA ILE A 43 -2.58 -33.80 -10.32
C ILE A 43 -1.33 -33.98 -11.20
N LYS A 44 -0.68 -35.14 -11.15
CA LYS A 44 0.59 -35.42 -11.85
C LYS A 44 0.45 -35.62 -13.37
N GLY A 45 -0.77 -35.57 -13.92
CA GLY A 45 -1.04 -35.84 -15.35
C GLY A 45 -1.64 -34.68 -16.15
N LEU A 46 -1.87 -33.50 -15.55
CA LEU A 46 -2.57 -32.39 -16.20
C LEU A 46 -1.60 -31.49 -16.99
N ASN A 47 -1.94 -31.21 -18.25
CA ASN A 47 -1.19 -30.29 -19.11
C ASN A 47 -1.79 -28.87 -19.01
N GLY A 48 -1.10 -27.97 -18.31
CA GLY A 48 -1.45 -26.54 -18.23
C GLY A 48 -1.78 -26.08 -16.81
N ALA A 49 -1.41 -24.83 -16.49
CA ALA A 49 -1.55 -24.28 -15.14
C ALA A 49 -3.02 -24.06 -14.72
N GLU A 50 -3.88 -23.71 -15.69
CA GLU A 50 -5.31 -23.53 -15.45
C GLU A 50 -6.02 -24.87 -15.15
N ALA A 51 -5.73 -25.93 -15.92
CA ALA A 51 -6.32 -27.25 -15.66
C ALA A 51 -5.92 -27.80 -14.29
N ALA A 52 -4.67 -27.56 -13.87
CA ALA A 52 -4.20 -27.93 -12.54
C ALA A 52 -4.84 -27.04 -11.43
N ALA A 53 -5.09 -25.76 -11.71
CA ALA A 53 -5.78 -24.87 -10.78
C ALA A 53 -7.24 -25.27 -10.58
N ASP A 54 -7.96 -25.62 -11.64
CA ASP A 54 -9.34 -26.11 -11.59
C ASP A 54 -9.48 -27.35 -10.71
N GLU A 55 -8.55 -28.30 -10.84
CA GLU A 55 -8.55 -29.52 -10.04
C GLU A 55 -8.25 -29.23 -8.55
N VAL A 56 -7.33 -28.31 -8.26
CA VAL A 56 -7.04 -27.86 -6.89
C VAL A 56 -8.27 -27.17 -6.28
N VAL A 57 -8.96 -26.32 -7.03
CA VAL A 57 -10.18 -25.63 -6.58
C VAL A 57 -11.31 -26.62 -6.33
N SER A 58 -11.51 -27.59 -7.22
CA SER A 58 -12.51 -28.65 -7.04
C SER A 58 -12.28 -29.45 -5.75
N LYS A 59 -11.03 -29.84 -5.48
CA LYS A 59 -10.68 -30.59 -4.25
C LYS A 59 -10.84 -29.77 -2.98
N LEU A 60 -10.54 -28.47 -3.02
CA LEU A 60 -10.80 -27.56 -1.90
C LEU A 60 -12.30 -27.46 -1.62
N GLN A 61 -13.13 -27.40 -2.66
CA GLN A 61 -14.59 -27.39 -2.51
C GLN A 61 -15.13 -28.71 -1.95
N GLU A 62 -14.64 -29.86 -2.42
CA GLU A 62 -14.96 -31.17 -1.85
C GLU A 62 -14.57 -31.27 -0.36
N ALA A 63 -13.48 -30.61 0.04
CA ALA A 63 -13.04 -30.50 1.42
C ALA A 63 -13.84 -29.46 2.26
N GLY A 64 -14.89 -28.89 1.69
CA GLY A 64 -15.76 -27.91 2.37
C GLY A 64 -15.13 -26.53 2.54
N VAL A 65 -14.14 -26.18 1.71
CA VAL A 65 -13.63 -24.82 1.60
C VAL A 65 -14.60 -24.03 0.75
N ASP A 66 -15.05 -22.89 1.29
CA ASP A 66 -15.97 -22.00 0.60
C ASP A 66 -15.33 -21.51 -0.73
N PRO A 67 -15.99 -21.73 -1.89
CA PRO A 67 -15.51 -21.28 -3.19
C PRO A 67 -15.09 -19.80 -3.22
N LYS A 68 -15.76 -18.95 -2.42
CA LYS A 68 -15.50 -17.50 -2.37
C LYS A 68 -14.18 -17.14 -1.68
N LYS A 69 -13.57 -18.09 -0.96
CA LYS A 69 -12.28 -17.93 -0.28
C LYS A 69 -11.11 -18.48 -1.10
N ILE A 70 -11.38 -19.00 -2.29
CA ILE A 70 -10.37 -19.59 -3.16
C ILE A 70 -9.93 -18.54 -4.17
N ASN A 71 -8.70 -18.03 -4.05
CA ASN A 71 -8.14 -17.10 -5.02
C ASN A 71 -7.55 -17.87 -6.22
N TYR A 72 -8.39 -18.08 -7.23
CA TYR A 72 -8.05 -18.83 -8.43
C TYR A 72 -6.82 -18.26 -9.16
N GLY A 73 -6.76 -16.93 -9.35
CA GLY A 73 -5.65 -16.28 -10.05
C GLY A 73 -4.29 -16.44 -9.35
N LYS A 74 -4.29 -16.49 -8.01
CA LYS A 74 -3.10 -16.81 -7.23
C LYS A 74 -2.67 -18.26 -7.41
N ILE A 75 -3.62 -19.20 -7.43
CA ILE A 75 -3.33 -20.64 -7.64
C ILE A 75 -2.72 -20.84 -9.03
N VAL A 76 -3.30 -20.26 -10.08
CA VAL A 76 -2.73 -20.30 -11.44
C VAL A 76 -1.33 -19.71 -11.48
N GLY A 77 -1.15 -18.51 -10.90
CA GLY A 77 0.15 -17.84 -10.87
C GLY A 77 1.24 -18.61 -10.10
N ASP A 78 0.88 -19.30 -9.02
CA ASP A 78 1.80 -20.14 -8.24
C ASP A 78 2.16 -21.44 -9.01
N ILE A 79 1.23 -22.00 -9.80
CA ILE A 79 1.49 -23.15 -10.69
C ILE A 79 2.40 -22.74 -11.86
N GLU A 80 2.13 -21.60 -12.50
CA GLU A 80 2.93 -21.07 -13.62
C GLU A 80 4.36 -20.75 -13.21
N LYS A 81 4.55 -20.23 -11.99
CA LYS A 81 5.88 -19.93 -11.43
C LYS A 81 6.64 -21.19 -10.97
N GLY A 82 6.07 -22.38 -11.14
CA GLY A 82 6.68 -23.64 -10.71
C GLY A 82 6.80 -23.79 -9.19
N VAL A 83 6.14 -22.92 -8.41
CA VAL A 83 6.15 -22.91 -6.93
C VAL A 83 5.48 -24.18 -6.38
N LEU A 84 4.67 -24.86 -7.18
CA LEU A 84 4.00 -26.10 -6.82
C LEU A 84 4.65 -27.36 -7.41
N LYS A 85 5.79 -27.24 -8.12
CA LYS A 85 6.45 -28.41 -8.72
C LYS A 85 7.40 -29.13 -7.78
N ASP A 86 7.91 -28.49 -6.74
CA ASP A 86 8.83 -29.10 -5.78
C ASP A 86 8.58 -28.61 -4.34
N GLU A 87 8.86 -29.49 -3.38
CA GLU A 87 8.53 -29.40 -1.95
C GLU A 87 8.96 -28.07 -1.30
N ILE A 88 8.00 -27.23 -0.91
CA ILE A 88 8.24 -26.00 -0.14
C ILE A 88 8.07 -26.24 1.38
N PRO A 89 9.00 -25.76 2.22
CA PRO A 89 8.91 -25.85 3.69
C PRO A 89 7.82 -24.92 4.30
N LEU A 90 7.33 -25.33 5.48
CA LEU A 90 6.06 -24.93 6.12
C LEU A 90 5.94 -23.44 6.46
N ASP A 91 7.06 -22.74 6.53
CA ASP A 91 7.20 -21.35 6.94
C ASP A 91 6.66 -20.34 5.92
N LYS A 92 6.60 -20.69 4.63
CA LYS A 92 6.10 -19.79 3.56
C LYS A 92 4.63 -19.97 3.19
N VAL A 93 3.92 -20.88 3.87
CA VAL A 93 2.55 -21.30 3.52
C VAL A 93 1.49 -20.54 4.31
N LYS A 94 1.83 -20.11 5.53
CA LYS A 94 0.89 -19.45 6.44
C LYS A 94 0.37 -18.14 5.88
N ASP A 95 1.19 -17.46 5.09
CA ASP A 95 0.90 -16.11 4.58
C ASP A 95 -0.06 -16.09 3.38
N SER A 96 -0.38 -17.25 2.79
CA SER A 96 -1.18 -17.33 1.56
C SER A 96 -2.65 -17.71 1.76
N VAL A 97 -3.07 -18.13 2.95
CA VAL A 97 -4.40 -18.77 3.17
C VAL A 97 -5.35 -17.98 4.06
N PHE A 98 -4.91 -16.90 4.72
CA PHE A 98 -5.76 -16.14 5.64
C PHE A 98 -5.74 -14.63 5.38
N GLU A 99 -6.34 -14.19 4.28
CA GLU A 99 -6.77 -12.80 4.09
C GLU A 99 -8.13 -12.80 3.36
N ALA A 100 -9.21 -13.06 4.09
CA ALA A 100 -10.58 -12.85 3.63
C ALA A 100 -11.48 -12.48 4.82
N GLU A 101 -11.12 -11.40 5.52
CA GLU A 101 -12.01 -10.76 6.50
C GLU A 101 -11.86 -9.22 6.54
N ARG A 102 -11.54 -8.61 5.39
CA ARG A 102 -11.52 -7.14 5.23
C ARG A 102 -12.27 -6.68 3.97
N THR A 103 -13.57 -6.98 3.89
CA THR A 103 -14.66 -6.04 3.52
C THR A 103 -15.99 -6.77 3.32
N ARG A 104 -16.83 -6.71 4.36
CA ARG A 104 -18.29 -6.64 4.23
C ARG A 104 -18.67 -5.15 4.32
N ILE A 105 -19.75 -4.76 3.62
CA ILE A 105 -20.34 -3.40 3.44
C ILE A 105 -19.70 -2.70 2.21
N ASN A 106 -20.32 -2.59 1.02
CA ASN A 106 -21.70 -2.23 0.71
C ASN A 106 -22.17 -2.83 -0.64
N LEU A 107 -23.23 -3.64 -0.63
CA LEU A 107 -24.21 -3.82 -1.71
C LEU A 107 -25.44 -4.52 -1.11
N GLU A 108 -26.10 -3.81 -0.20
CA GLU A 108 -27.51 -4.03 0.10
C GLU A 108 -28.27 -2.82 -0.46
N THR A 109 -28.95 -3.01 -1.58
CA THR A 109 -30.32 -2.55 -1.82
C THR A 109 -30.78 -3.13 -3.14
N THR A 110 -31.61 -4.17 -3.08
CA THR A 110 -32.54 -4.55 -4.14
C THR A 110 -33.95 -4.53 -3.58
N ASP A 111 -34.87 -4.18 -4.49
CA ASP A 111 -36.32 -4.44 -4.50
C ASP A 111 -37.24 -3.24 -4.19
N PRO A 112 -38.48 -3.23 -4.73
CA PRO A 112 -38.82 -3.34 -6.15
C PRO A 112 -39.81 -2.23 -6.59
N ALA A 113 -40.15 -2.21 -7.87
CA ALA A 113 -41.03 -1.25 -8.53
C ALA A 113 -42.42 -1.06 -7.87
N PRO A 114 -42.99 0.17 -7.85
CA PRO A 114 -44.38 0.39 -7.42
C PRO A 114 -45.37 0.31 -8.59
N SER A 115 -46.50 -0.31 -8.28
CA SER A 115 -47.71 -0.49 -9.09
C SER A 115 -48.42 0.85 -9.37
N VAL A 116 -49.00 0.96 -10.56
CA VAL A 116 -49.79 2.09 -11.06
C VAL A 116 -51.27 1.83 -10.82
N GLU A 117 -51.99 2.75 -10.16
CA GLU A 117 -53.44 2.98 -10.35
C GLU A 117 -53.80 4.47 -10.08
N PRO A 118 -54.92 4.99 -10.66
CA PRO A 118 -55.07 6.40 -11.07
C PRO A 118 -55.86 7.31 -10.08
N PRO A 119 -55.94 8.64 -10.32
CA PRO A 119 -56.32 9.64 -9.32
C PRO A 119 -57.77 10.18 -9.44
N THR A 120 -58.29 10.79 -8.36
CA THR A 120 -59.09 12.06 -8.28
C THR A 120 -59.74 12.24 -6.87
N PRO A 121 -60.27 13.42 -6.45
CA PRO A 121 -59.60 14.74 -6.34
C PRO A 121 -59.95 15.53 -5.03
N ASP A 122 -59.24 16.67 -4.84
CA ASP A 122 -59.58 17.91 -4.12
C ASP A 122 -59.87 17.95 -2.60
N ALA A 123 -59.05 18.71 -1.84
CA ALA A 123 -59.43 20.04 -1.31
C ALA A 123 -58.43 20.65 -0.27
N LYS A 124 -57.90 21.84 -0.63
CA LYS A 124 -57.73 23.09 0.15
C LYS A 124 -56.99 23.17 1.52
N LYS A 125 -56.10 24.19 1.53
CA LYS A 125 -55.76 25.21 2.58
C LYS A 125 -54.56 24.97 3.55
N GLN A 126 -53.47 25.70 3.26
CA GLN A 126 -52.68 26.63 4.12
C GLN A 126 -52.99 26.75 5.64
N PRO A 127 -52.10 27.38 6.46
CA PRO A 127 -50.64 27.46 6.45
C PRO A 127 -50.00 27.26 7.87
N SER A 128 -48.67 27.33 7.96
CA SER A 128 -47.83 27.29 9.17
C SER A 128 -48.22 28.29 10.28
N PRO A 129 -47.75 28.06 11.52
CA PRO A 129 -46.97 29.13 12.16
C PRO A 129 -45.76 28.67 12.99
N GLU A 130 -44.72 29.52 12.90
CA GLU A 130 -43.88 30.10 13.96
C GLU A 130 -43.16 29.29 15.04
N LYS A 131 -41.86 29.66 15.15
CA LYS A 131 -40.89 29.47 16.25
C LYS A 131 -41.47 29.64 17.67
N PRO A 132 -40.76 29.08 18.66
CA PRO A 132 -40.09 30.01 19.60
C PRO A 132 -38.65 29.60 20.00
N THR A 133 -37.86 30.62 20.27
CA THR A 133 -36.50 30.64 20.84
C THR A 133 -36.58 30.71 22.40
N PRO A 134 -35.44 30.85 23.13
CA PRO A 134 -34.62 29.87 23.87
C PRO A 134 -34.88 29.89 25.41
N PRO A 135 -34.01 29.31 26.27
CA PRO A 135 -33.10 30.20 27.01
C PRO A 135 -31.71 29.62 27.36
N SER A 136 -30.91 30.52 27.93
CA SER A 136 -29.46 30.56 28.15
C SER A 136 -28.96 29.88 29.45
N LYS A 137 -27.65 29.64 29.47
CA LYS A 137 -26.68 29.50 30.59
C LYS A 137 -26.63 28.16 31.37
N ASP A 138 -25.47 27.50 31.36
CA ASP A 138 -24.50 27.61 32.48
C ASP A 138 -23.08 27.14 32.12
N GLN A 139 -22.10 27.60 32.89
CA GLN A 139 -20.65 27.45 32.71
C GLN A 139 -20.10 26.07 33.11
N GLY A 140 -19.02 25.63 32.45
CA GLY A 140 -18.19 24.51 32.90
C GLY A 140 -16.96 24.31 32.01
N SER A 141 -15.77 24.55 32.58
CA SER A 141 -14.44 24.35 32.00
C SER A 141 -14.13 22.87 31.71
N GLU A 142 -13.40 22.57 30.62
CA GLU A 142 -12.21 21.69 30.60
C GLU A 142 -11.78 21.34 29.14
N GLY A 143 -10.47 21.49 28.88
CA GLY A 143 -9.68 20.76 27.89
C GLY A 143 -10.19 20.57 26.46
N THR A 144 -9.87 21.49 25.54
CA THR A 144 -9.87 21.18 24.10
C THR A 144 -8.56 20.52 23.69
N ASP A 145 -8.59 19.20 23.67
CA ASP A 145 -7.73 18.34 22.85
C ASP A 145 -8.33 18.34 21.43
N PRO A 146 -7.64 18.81 20.36
CA PRO A 146 -8.19 18.74 19.02
C PRO A 146 -8.04 17.31 18.50
N GLY A 147 -9.04 16.49 18.82
CA GLY A 147 -9.25 15.18 18.22
C GLY A 147 -9.40 15.28 16.70
N LEU A 148 -8.63 14.45 16.01
CA LEU A 148 -8.65 14.26 14.56
C LEU A 148 -10.00 13.66 14.13
N SER A 149 -10.89 14.51 13.63
CA SER A 149 -12.11 14.12 12.92
C SER A 149 -12.04 14.54 11.45
N GLY A 150 -12.51 13.68 10.54
CA GLY A 150 -13.11 14.16 9.29
C GLY A 150 -12.31 14.06 7.99
N ALA A 151 -11.77 12.89 7.63
CA ALA A 151 -11.42 12.65 6.23
C ALA A 151 -12.68 12.31 5.42
N SER A 152 -13.32 13.31 4.81
CA SER A 152 -13.88 13.23 3.44
C SER A 152 -14.69 14.46 2.97
N THR A 153 -14.93 15.48 3.80
CA THR A 153 -15.58 16.74 3.37
C THR A 153 -14.81 18.01 3.72
N ASP A 154 -13.86 17.95 4.65
CA ASP A 154 -13.28 19.16 5.26
C ASP A 154 -11.93 19.58 4.63
N ALA A 155 -11.38 18.77 3.72
CA ALA A 155 -10.08 19.03 3.10
C ALA A 155 -10.08 20.29 2.20
N ASP A 156 -11.22 20.62 1.60
CA ASP A 156 -11.34 21.80 0.74
C ASP A 156 -11.63 23.08 1.57
N GLU A 157 -12.37 22.99 2.69
CA GLU A 157 -12.57 24.12 3.62
C GLU A 157 -11.31 24.47 4.44
N ASP A 158 -10.51 23.48 4.83
CA ASP A 158 -9.22 23.69 5.52
C ASP A 158 -8.17 24.35 4.61
N LEU A 159 -8.25 24.14 3.28
CA LEU A 159 -7.36 24.78 2.31
C LEU A 159 -7.69 26.26 2.10
N GLU A 160 -8.97 26.65 2.17
CA GLU A 160 -9.37 28.06 2.05
C GLU A 160 -8.83 28.93 3.20
N ASN A 161 -8.71 28.36 4.40
CA ASN A 161 -8.13 29.00 5.59
C ASN A 161 -6.63 28.73 5.79
N ALA A 162 -5.99 27.98 4.89
CA ALA A 162 -4.58 27.63 5.00
C ALA A 162 -3.65 28.83 4.79
N SER A 163 -2.47 28.80 5.43
CA SER A 163 -1.43 29.80 5.23
C SER A 163 -1.06 29.93 3.73
N PRO A 164 -0.57 31.10 3.28
CA PRO A 164 -0.14 31.27 1.88
C PRO A 164 0.89 30.22 1.43
N GLU A 165 1.74 29.76 2.35
CA GLU A 165 2.74 28.73 2.12
C GLU A 165 2.10 27.35 1.86
N ASN A 166 1.08 26.98 2.63
CA ASN A 166 0.35 25.73 2.45
C ASN A 166 -0.43 25.70 1.13
N LYS A 167 -1.04 26.83 0.75
CA LYS A 167 -1.72 26.99 -0.55
C LYS A 167 -0.73 26.83 -1.70
N LYS A 168 0.41 27.54 -1.62
CA LYS A 168 1.47 27.44 -2.62
C LYS A 168 1.99 26.01 -2.76
N PHE A 169 2.20 25.30 -1.66
CA PHE A 169 2.61 23.90 -1.68
C PHE A 169 1.62 23.02 -2.45
N MET A 170 0.32 23.13 -2.16
CA MET A 170 -0.70 22.37 -2.88
C MET A 170 -0.79 22.76 -4.35
N ASP A 171 -0.69 24.05 -4.67
CA ASP A 171 -0.67 24.52 -6.05
C ASP A 171 0.53 23.94 -6.80
N ASP A 172 1.72 24.01 -6.21
CA ASP A 172 2.96 23.46 -6.78
C ASP A 172 2.87 21.94 -6.95
N LEU A 173 2.30 21.23 -5.98
CA LEU A 173 2.05 19.79 -6.04
C LEU A 173 1.10 19.42 -7.19
N MET A 174 0.04 20.21 -7.38
CA MET A 174 -1.05 19.91 -8.31
C MET A 174 -0.83 20.43 -9.75
N LYS A 175 0.22 21.25 -9.98
CA LYS A 175 0.64 21.61 -11.34
C LYS A 175 0.84 20.36 -12.21
N PRO A 176 0.53 20.37 -13.51
CA PRO A 176 0.85 19.26 -14.40
C PRO A 176 2.37 19.07 -14.49
N GLY A 177 2.83 17.82 -14.50
CA GLY A 177 4.25 17.48 -14.59
C GLY A 177 4.82 17.77 -15.97
N GLY A 178 4.03 17.67 -17.04
CA GLY A 178 4.55 17.76 -18.40
C GLY A 178 5.18 16.43 -18.79
N VAL A 179 6.46 16.43 -19.19
CA VAL A 179 7.16 15.22 -19.65
C VAL A 179 7.29 14.17 -18.55
N GLU A 180 7.46 14.60 -17.30
CA GLU A 180 7.53 13.72 -16.14
C GLU A 180 6.26 12.88 -15.96
N ASP A 181 5.08 13.46 -16.21
CA ASP A 181 3.81 12.75 -16.13
C ASP A 181 3.65 11.75 -17.28
N ILE A 182 4.21 12.07 -18.46
CA ILE A 182 4.24 11.15 -19.60
C ILE A 182 5.15 9.96 -19.29
N LEU A 183 6.32 10.19 -18.68
CA LEU A 183 7.28 9.14 -18.29
C LEU A 183 6.70 8.13 -17.28
N MET A 184 5.61 8.48 -16.59
CA MET A 184 4.91 7.59 -15.65
C MET A 184 3.88 6.68 -16.35
N LYS A 185 3.55 6.94 -17.61
CA LYS A 185 2.60 6.13 -18.37
C LYS A 185 3.27 4.86 -18.90
N LYS A 186 2.46 3.84 -19.18
CA LYS A 186 2.93 2.70 -19.97
C LYS A 186 3.02 3.12 -21.43
N PRO A 187 3.95 2.54 -22.22
CA PRO A 187 4.09 2.87 -23.64
C PRO A 187 2.77 2.78 -24.43
N GLN A 188 1.94 1.79 -24.11
CA GLN A 188 0.64 1.56 -24.75
C GLN A 188 -0.41 2.64 -24.48
N ASP A 189 -0.22 3.47 -23.46
CA ASP A 189 -1.16 4.51 -23.03
C ASP A 189 -0.72 5.92 -23.48
N MET A 190 0.43 6.01 -24.16
CA MET A 190 0.98 7.27 -24.67
C MET A 190 0.40 7.60 -26.05
N THR A 191 0.24 8.89 -26.32
CA THR A 191 -0.08 9.38 -27.67
C THR A 191 1.19 9.73 -28.45
N GLU A 192 1.07 9.89 -29.77
CA GLU A 192 2.18 10.33 -30.61
C GLU A 192 2.69 11.73 -30.21
N ASP A 193 1.80 12.65 -29.86
CA ASP A 193 2.16 14.00 -29.41
C ASP A 193 2.91 13.99 -28.07
N GLU A 194 2.61 13.05 -27.19
CA GLU A 194 3.32 12.86 -25.93
C GLU A 194 4.73 12.32 -26.16
N VAL A 195 4.90 11.40 -27.11
CA VAL A 195 6.22 10.88 -27.50
C VAL A 195 7.04 11.95 -28.20
N ARG A 196 6.43 12.81 -29.03
CA ARG A 196 7.11 13.98 -29.61
C ARG A 196 7.63 14.92 -28.52
N GLN A 197 6.87 15.14 -27.44
CA GLN A 197 7.34 15.92 -26.30
C GLN A 197 8.56 15.26 -25.61
N ILE A 198 8.55 13.93 -25.45
CA ILE A 198 9.71 13.18 -24.95
C ILE A 198 10.91 13.38 -25.89
N MET A 199 10.72 13.29 -27.20
CA MET A 199 11.79 13.46 -28.20
C MET A 199 12.43 14.85 -28.13
N VAL A 200 11.61 15.91 -28.04
CA VAL A 200 12.08 17.28 -27.86
C VAL A 200 12.85 17.42 -26.55
N ALA A 201 12.28 16.94 -25.45
CA ALA A 201 12.94 16.98 -24.14
C ALA A 201 14.26 16.18 -24.12
N ARG A 202 14.36 15.08 -24.87
CA ARG A 202 15.58 14.29 -25.00
C ARG A 202 16.70 15.08 -25.68
N THR A 203 16.36 15.90 -26.67
CA THR A 203 17.31 16.80 -27.33
C THR A 203 17.82 17.87 -26.37
N ASP A 204 16.96 18.38 -25.50
CA ASP A 204 17.28 19.41 -24.50
C ASP A 204 17.87 18.85 -23.18
N ALA A 205 17.96 17.52 -23.05
CA ALA A 205 18.42 16.85 -21.84
C ALA A 205 19.86 17.24 -21.47
N LYS A 206 20.05 17.64 -20.21
CA LYS A 206 21.32 18.17 -19.71
C LYS A 206 22.27 17.09 -19.24
N THR A 207 21.73 15.92 -18.89
CA THR A 207 22.49 14.78 -18.37
C THR A 207 22.26 13.55 -19.23
N GLU A 208 23.25 12.66 -19.24
CA GLU A 208 23.14 11.40 -19.99
C GLU A 208 22.08 10.47 -19.37
N ASP A 209 21.95 10.46 -18.04
CA ASP A 209 20.93 9.66 -17.35
C ASP A 209 19.50 10.11 -17.74
N GLU A 210 19.25 11.41 -17.77
CA GLU A 210 17.98 11.98 -18.23
C GLU A 210 17.70 11.61 -19.70
N ARG A 211 18.71 11.76 -20.56
CA ARG A 211 18.61 11.39 -21.98
C ARG A 211 18.27 9.91 -22.16
N GLN A 212 18.89 9.03 -21.37
CA GLN A 212 18.65 7.59 -21.40
C GLN A 212 17.25 7.22 -20.90
N GLN A 213 16.75 7.88 -19.85
CA GLN A 213 15.38 7.67 -19.37
C GLN A 213 14.34 8.06 -20.43
N LEU A 214 14.50 9.24 -21.03
CA LEU A 214 13.64 9.71 -22.12
C LEU A 214 13.71 8.77 -23.33
N PHE A 215 14.92 8.37 -23.72
CA PHE A 215 15.10 7.42 -24.82
C PHE A 215 14.45 6.06 -24.54
N LYS A 216 14.52 5.55 -23.31
CA LYS A 216 13.87 4.29 -22.95
C LYS A 216 12.35 4.37 -23.11
N ALA A 217 11.74 5.48 -22.73
CA ALA A 217 10.30 5.69 -22.91
C ALA A 217 9.92 5.80 -24.40
N GLU A 218 10.66 6.61 -25.17
CA GLU A 218 10.51 6.74 -26.63
C GLU A 218 10.63 5.39 -27.32
N LYS A 219 11.70 4.65 -27.04
CA LYS A 219 11.93 3.31 -27.60
C LYS A 219 10.79 2.36 -27.24
N GLY A 220 10.35 2.35 -25.99
CA GLY A 220 9.24 1.51 -25.54
C GLY A 220 7.94 1.78 -26.31
N PHE A 221 7.66 3.04 -26.67
CA PHE A 221 6.52 3.39 -27.51
C PHE A 221 6.66 2.83 -28.92
N PHE A 222 7.80 3.09 -29.59
CA PHE A 222 8.02 2.61 -30.96
C PHE A 222 8.05 1.08 -31.05
N ASP A 223 8.72 0.42 -30.10
CA ASP A 223 8.74 -1.05 -30.03
C ASP A 223 7.32 -1.62 -29.86
N HIS A 224 6.44 -0.96 -29.10
CA HIS A 224 5.07 -1.42 -28.89
C HIS A 224 4.17 -1.22 -30.11
N PHE A 225 4.22 -0.05 -30.75
CA PHE A 225 3.29 0.30 -31.83
C PHE A 225 3.80 -0.01 -33.24
N PHE A 226 5.11 -0.08 -33.46
CA PHE A 226 5.71 -0.30 -34.77
C PHE A 226 6.52 -1.60 -34.83
N GLY A 227 6.84 -2.21 -33.68
CA GLY A 227 7.66 -3.41 -33.60
C GLY A 227 9.16 -3.11 -33.72
N SER A 228 9.97 -4.16 -33.60
CA SER A 228 11.44 -4.09 -33.67
C SER A 228 12.01 -4.65 -34.99
N GLU A 229 11.14 -5.04 -35.91
CA GLU A 229 11.55 -5.63 -37.20
C GLU A 229 12.09 -4.55 -38.15
N PRO A 230 13.06 -4.88 -39.02
CA PRO A 230 13.52 -3.97 -40.05
C PRO A 230 12.35 -3.50 -40.93
N ALA A 231 12.30 -2.19 -41.19
CA ALA A 231 11.27 -1.62 -42.05
C ALA A 231 11.35 -2.25 -43.47
N PRO A 232 10.22 -2.73 -44.03
CA PRO A 232 10.23 -3.41 -45.31
C PRO A 232 10.61 -2.44 -46.44
N PRO A 233 11.41 -2.87 -47.43
CA PRO A 233 11.72 -2.07 -48.60
C PRO A 233 10.52 -2.01 -49.57
N ASP A 234 10.36 -0.87 -50.25
CA ASP A 234 9.44 -0.72 -51.38
C ASP A 234 9.96 -1.47 -52.62
N ALA A 235 9.16 -1.46 -53.71
CA ALA A 235 9.53 -2.10 -54.98
C ALA A 235 10.81 -1.51 -55.62
N ALA A 236 11.25 -0.33 -55.20
CA ALA A 236 12.49 0.32 -55.63
C ALA A 236 13.65 0.11 -54.65
N GLY A 237 13.48 -0.73 -53.62
CA GLY A 237 14.49 -1.00 -52.60
C GLY A 237 14.65 0.11 -51.55
N ARG A 238 13.77 1.10 -51.50
CA ARG A 238 13.78 2.20 -50.51
C ARG A 238 13.00 1.79 -49.27
N THR A 239 13.51 2.12 -48.09
CA THR A 239 12.83 1.85 -46.83
C THR A 239 11.45 2.53 -46.81
N MET A 240 10.39 1.74 -46.60
CA MET A 240 9.05 2.30 -46.40
C MET A 240 8.93 2.90 -45.00
N GLU A 241 8.11 3.93 -44.88
CA GLU A 241 7.73 4.45 -43.57
C GLU A 241 7.01 3.34 -42.78
N PRO A 242 7.48 3.02 -41.56
CA PRO A 242 6.88 1.96 -40.76
C PRO A 242 5.46 2.37 -40.38
N LYS A 243 4.50 1.48 -40.64
CA LYS A 243 3.11 1.68 -40.22
C LYS A 243 2.89 1.09 -38.83
N PRO A 244 2.06 1.71 -37.98
CA PRO A 244 1.72 1.11 -36.69
C PRO A 244 1.10 -0.28 -36.89
N ILE A 245 1.66 -1.29 -36.23
CA ILE A 245 1.11 -2.64 -36.10
C ILE A 245 -0.05 -2.70 -35.10
N ARG A 246 -0.21 -1.65 -34.28
CA ARG A 246 -1.29 -1.48 -33.28
C ARG A 246 -1.87 -0.06 -33.36
N PRO A 247 -3.16 0.12 -33.04
CA PRO A 247 -3.77 1.45 -33.05
C PRO A 247 -3.17 2.32 -31.93
N ILE A 248 -2.64 3.49 -32.31
CA ILE A 248 -2.10 4.46 -31.36
C ILE A 248 -3.26 5.24 -30.71
N PRO A 249 -3.26 5.42 -29.38
CA PRO A 249 -4.26 6.25 -28.71
C PRO A 249 -4.29 7.69 -29.25
N GLU A 250 -5.47 8.18 -29.62
CA GLU A 250 -5.67 9.57 -30.06
C GLU A 250 -5.78 10.55 -28.89
N LYS A 251 -6.19 10.06 -27.71
CA LYS A 251 -6.42 10.88 -26.52
C LYS A 251 -5.44 10.51 -25.41
N PRO A 252 -4.82 11.50 -24.75
CA PRO A 252 -3.97 11.26 -23.60
C PRO A 252 -4.69 10.49 -22.50
N ALA A 253 -4.13 9.36 -22.08
CA ALA A 253 -4.57 8.69 -20.87
C ALA A 253 -4.20 9.53 -19.64
N VAL A 254 -5.01 9.47 -18.60
CA VAL A 254 -4.67 10.10 -17.31
C VAL A 254 -3.56 9.28 -16.65
N PRO A 255 -2.45 9.91 -16.20
CA PRO A 255 -1.42 9.20 -15.45
C PRO A 255 -2.01 8.52 -14.21
N SER A 256 -1.60 7.28 -13.98
CA SER A 256 -2.08 6.47 -12.86
C SER A 256 -0.97 6.30 -11.81
N ALA A 257 -1.38 6.23 -10.56
CA ALA A 257 -0.55 5.87 -9.43
C ALA A 257 -0.36 4.34 -9.36
N GLY A 258 0.59 3.88 -8.53
CA GLY A 258 0.90 2.45 -8.39
C GLY A 258 -0.26 1.60 -7.85
N ASP A 259 -1.22 2.24 -7.19
CA ASP A 259 -2.49 1.68 -6.70
C ASP A 259 -3.62 1.69 -7.75
N GLY A 260 -3.33 2.12 -8.99
CA GLY A 260 -4.28 2.21 -10.10
C GLY A 260 -5.20 3.44 -10.05
N GLN A 261 -5.10 4.29 -9.03
CA GLN A 261 -5.86 5.53 -8.96
C GLN A 261 -5.29 6.60 -9.89
N PRO A 262 -6.08 7.60 -10.32
CA PRO A 262 -5.53 8.76 -11.01
C PRO A 262 -4.45 9.44 -10.17
N LEU A 263 -3.26 9.65 -10.75
CA LEU A 263 -2.09 10.19 -10.05
C LEU A 263 -2.40 11.50 -9.34
N LYS A 264 -3.23 12.36 -9.95
CA LYS A 264 -3.69 13.62 -9.35
C LYS A 264 -4.43 13.44 -8.02
N LEU A 265 -5.26 12.39 -7.88
CA LEU A 265 -5.97 12.09 -6.65
C LEU A 265 -5.00 11.59 -5.58
N SER A 266 -4.08 10.70 -5.96
CA SER A 266 -3.03 10.20 -5.06
C SER A 266 -2.14 11.34 -4.55
N LEU A 267 -1.73 12.27 -5.42
CA LEU A 267 -0.97 13.46 -5.03
C LEU A 267 -1.77 14.37 -4.11
N LYS A 268 -3.07 14.64 -4.39
CA LYS A 268 -3.92 15.44 -3.50
C LYS A 268 -3.96 14.84 -2.10
N ARG A 269 -4.17 13.51 -2.00
CA ARG A 269 -4.21 12.77 -0.73
C ARG A 269 -2.88 12.87 0.03
N ILE A 270 -1.76 12.62 -0.63
CA ILE A 270 -0.43 12.76 -0.01
C ILE A 270 -0.20 14.19 0.46
N GLY A 271 -0.54 15.18 -0.37
CA GLY A 271 -0.44 16.60 -0.04
C GLY A 271 -1.23 16.98 1.21
N SER A 272 -2.47 16.50 1.33
CA SER A 272 -3.29 16.68 2.54
C SER A 272 -2.62 16.10 3.78
N ASN A 273 -2.02 14.91 3.69
CA ASN A 273 -1.31 14.30 4.83
C ASN A 273 -0.04 15.07 5.22
N VAL A 274 0.68 15.64 4.25
CA VAL A 274 1.82 16.54 4.52
C VAL A 274 1.34 17.82 5.23
N LEU A 275 0.21 18.40 4.80
CA LEU A 275 -0.36 19.57 5.46
C LEU A 275 -0.87 19.27 6.88
N LEU A 276 -1.41 18.07 7.12
CA LEU A 276 -1.77 17.63 8.46
C LEU A 276 -0.54 17.52 9.36
N ASP A 277 0.59 16.99 8.87
CA ASP A 277 1.84 16.98 9.64
C ASP A 277 2.39 18.40 9.88
N ALA A 278 2.19 19.30 8.91
CA ALA A 278 2.61 20.70 9.01
C ALA A 278 1.88 21.48 10.11
N LYS A 279 0.65 21.11 10.51
CA LYS A 279 -0.12 21.79 11.57
C LYS A 279 0.64 21.84 12.91
N GLY A 280 1.51 20.88 13.19
CA GLY A 280 2.27 20.82 14.45
C GLY A 280 3.67 21.45 14.40
N ASN A 281 4.40 21.27 13.29
CA ASN A 281 5.85 21.54 13.22
C ASN A 281 6.26 22.46 12.04
N GLY A 282 5.28 23.01 11.33
CA GLY A 282 5.49 23.82 10.13
C GLY A 282 5.73 22.98 8.87
N LEU A 283 5.48 23.60 7.71
CA LEU A 283 5.55 22.94 6.40
C LEU A 283 6.96 22.45 6.06
N THR A 284 7.99 23.23 6.37
CA THR A 284 9.39 22.85 6.10
C THR A 284 9.75 21.51 6.76
N SER A 285 9.35 21.30 8.02
CA SER A 285 9.59 20.06 8.74
C SER A 285 8.82 18.89 8.12
N ALA A 286 7.55 19.10 7.73
CA ALA A 286 6.74 18.09 7.07
C ALA A 286 7.34 17.67 5.71
N VAL A 287 7.84 18.63 4.93
CA VAL A 287 8.52 18.34 3.65
C VAL A 287 9.83 17.59 3.87
N LYS A 288 10.63 17.92 4.91
CA LYS A 288 11.84 17.14 5.25
C LYS A 288 11.52 15.68 5.53
N ARG A 289 10.47 15.42 6.31
CA ARG A 289 10.01 14.07 6.63
C ARG A 289 9.52 13.33 5.40
N LEU A 290 8.81 14.01 4.52
CA LEU A 290 8.42 13.45 3.22
C LEU A 290 9.66 13.07 2.39
N GLN A 291 10.63 13.98 2.25
CA GLN A 291 11.87 13.73 1.51
C GLN A 291 12.63 12.53 2.09
N GLY A 292 12.81 12.48 3.42
CA GLY A 292 13.47 11.36 4.09
C GLY A 292 12.69 10.05 3.97
N GLY A 293 11.36 10.12 4.05
CA GLY A 293 10.47 8.99 3.82
C GLY A 293 10.61 8.38 2.43
N ILE A 294 10.59 9.22 1.39
CA ILE A 294 10.79 8.79 -0.01
C ILE A 294 12.18 8.17 -0.21
N ASN A 295 13.21 8.72 0.45
CA ASN A 295 14.56 8.16 0.43
C ASN A 295 14.62 6.77 1.08
N LEU A 296 13.95 6.59 2.23
CA LEU A 296 13.89 5.30 2.93
C LEU A 296 13.19 4.22 2.09
N LEU A 297 12.12 4.58 1.37
CA LEU A 297 11.43 3.69 0.42
C LEU A 297 12.26 3.36 -0.84
N GLY A 298 13.46 3.92 -1.01
CA GLY A 298 14.32 3.70 -2.17
C GLY A 298 13.67 4.08 -3.50
N SER A 299 12.69 5.00 -3.46
CA SER A 299 11.83 5.31 -4.62
C SER A 299 12.19 6.59 -5.34
N ALA A 300 13.04 7.44 -4.75
CA ALA A 300 13.71 8.52 -5.47
C ALA A 300 15.10 8.09 -5.94
N ALA A 301 15.36 8.24 -7.24
CA ALA A 301 16.69 8.11 -7.83
C ALA A 301 16.97 9.36 -8.71
N PRO A 302 17.92 10.24 -8.34
CA PRO A 302 18.77 10.20 -7.14
C PRO A 302 18.02 10.48 -5.84
N GLN A 303 18.65 10.17 -4.70
CA GLN A 303 18.12 10.53 -3.38
C GLN A 303 17.84 12.03 -3.27
N LEU A 304 16.73 12.37 -2.64
CA LEU A 304 16.33 13.73 -2.35
C LEU A 304 17.18 14.29 -1.21
N LYS A 305 17.51 15.57 -1.30
CA LYS A 305 18.07 16.29 -0.16
C LYS A 305 16.95 16.56 0.85
N GLU A 306 17.19 16.30 2.13
CA GLU A 306 16.23 16.54 3.23
C GLU A 306 16.32 18.00 3.72
N ASP A 307 16.08 18.97 2.83
CA ASP A 307 16.16 20.40 3.14
C ASP A 307 14.81 21.06 3.49
N GLY A 308 13.69 20.39 3.23
CA GLY A 308 12.35 20.91 3.46
C GLY A 308 11.85 21.82 2.35
N ASP A 309 12.61 21.93 1.25
CA ASP A 309 12.23 22.73 0.10
C ASP A 309 11.44 21.86 -0.88
N PHE A 310 10.16 22.20 -1.07
CA PHE A 310 9.33 21.58 -2.08
C PHE A 310 9.63 22.16 -3.48
N GLY A 311 10.84 21.89 -3.96
CA GLY A 311 11.31 22.30 -5.29
C GLY A 311 11.02 21.28 -6.39
N PRO A 312 11.47 21.53 -7.63
CA PRO A 312 11.24 20.66 -8.77
C PRO A 312 11.68 19.20 -8.54
N LYS A 313 12.84 18.99 -7.89
CA LYS A 313 13.34 17.63 -7.58
C LYS A 313 12.43 16.89 -6.59
N THR A 314 12.01 17.54 -5.51
CA THR A 314 11.10 16.95 -4.51
C THR A 314 9.75 16.62 -5.17
N ARG A 315 9.24 17.51 -6.02
CA ARG A 315 8.00 17.29 -6.77
C ARG A 315 8.10 16.10 -7.73
N THR A 316 9.17 16.02 -8.51
CA THR A 316 9.39 14.89 -9.44
C THR A 316 9.58 13.59 -8.67
N GLY A 317 10.39 13.57 -7.60
CA GLY A 317 10.60 12.38 -6.76
C GLY A 317 9.31 11.90 -6.10
N LEU A 318 8.47 12.81 -5.60
CA LEU A 318 7.16 12.47 -5.05
C LEU A 318 6.23 11.86 -6.10
N ARG A 319 6.18 12.45 -7.31
CA ARG A 319 5.35 11.91 -8.40
C ARG A 319 5.81 10.53 -8.84
N GLN A 320 7.12 10.32 -8.95
CA GLN A 320 7.68 9.00 -9.25
C GLN A 320 7.34 7.98 -8.16
N ALA A 321 7.46 8.37 -6.89
CA ALA A 321 7.08 7.50 -5.78
C ALA A 321 5.58 7.16 -5.82
N ALA A 322 4.71 8.14 -6.03
CA ALA A 322 3.27 7.90 -6.14
C ALA A 322 2.89 7.06 -7.38
N ALA A 323 3.54 7.29 -8.52
CA ALA A 323 3.34 6.52 -9.75
C ALA A 323 3.78 5.06 -9.60
N LYS A 324 4.87 4.82 -8.85
CA LYS A 324 5.45 3.48 -8.67
C LYS A 324 4.77 2.70 -7.55
N LEU A 325 4.52 3.35 -6.41
CA LEU A 325 4.09 2.68 -5.18
C LEU A 325 2.62 2.93 -4.81
N GLY A 326 2.00 3.98 -5.34
CA GLY A 326 0.66 4.41 -4.90
C GLY A 326 0.70 5.36 -3.71
N ALA A 327 -0.45 5.97 -3.39
CA ALA A 327 -0.54 6.86 -2.23
C ALA A 327 -0.29 6.17 -0.88
N PRO A 328 -0.84 4.96 -0.61
CA PRO A 328 -0.67 4.30 0.69
C PRO A 328 0.80 4.11 1.09
N ASN A 329 1.62 3.61 0.16
CA ASN A 329 3.04 3.38 0.43
C ASN A 329 3.84 4.67 0.60
N VAL A 330 3.47 5.76 -0.09
CA VAL A 330 4.11 7.06 0.16
C VAL A 330 3.75 7.59 1.56
N GLU A 331 2.55 7.31 2.05
CA GLU A 331 2.12 7.64 3.42
C GLU A 331 2.86 6.82 4.48
N GLU A 332 3.12 5.54 4.22
CA GLU A 332 4.03 4.71 5.01
C GLU A 332 5.43 5.33 5.06
N GLY A 333 5.95 5.78 3.91
CA GLY A 333 7.19 6.54 3.83
C GLY A 333 7.17 7.80 4.68
N LEU A 334 6.10 8.61 4.61
CA LEU A 334 5.95 9.80 5.45
C LEU A 334 5.92 9.45 6.95
N ALA A 335 5.27 8.35 7.34
CA ALA A 335 5.29 7.85 8.71
C ALA A 335 6.71 7.44 9.16
N LEU A 336 7.45 6.72 8.31
CA LEU A 336 8.87 6.41 8.55
C LEU A 336 9.72 7.68 8.65
N GLY A 337 9.47 8.69 7.82
CA GLY A 337 10.15 9.98 7.88
C GLY A 337 9.93 10.70 9.21
N ARG A 338 8.68 10.74 9.70
CA ARG A 338 8.34 11.29 11.02
C ARG A 338 9.02 10.52 12.16
N PHE A 339 9.01 9.18 12.08
CA PHE A 339 9.66 8.34 13.08
C PHE A 339 11.18 8.51 13.08
N ASN A 340 11.82 8.58 11.90
CA ASN A 340 13.24 8.83 11.76
C ASN A 340 13.66 10.16 12.38
N ASP A 341 12.85 11.21 12.20
CA ASP A 341 13.03 12.50 12.85
C ASP A 341 12.99 12.39 14.38
N PHE A 342 12.04 11.62 14.93
CA PHE A 342 12.00 11.32 16.36
C PHE A 342 13.25 10.57 16.82
N VAL A 343 13.76 9.61 16.04
CA VAL A 343 15.01 8.92 16.39
C VAL A 343 16.20 9.88 16.39
N LYS A 344 16.27 10.78 15.40
CA LYS A 344 17.31 11.82 15.29
C LYS A 344 17.27 12.80 16.48
N SER A 345 16.09 13.20 16.94
CA SER A 345 15.95 14.14 18.06
C SER A 345 16.18 13.48 19.42
N GLY A 346 15.69 12.24 19.61
CA GLY A 346 15.79 11.52 20.87
C GLY A 346 17.22 11.14 21.28
N GLY A 347 18.17 11.12 20.32
CA GLY A 347 19.61 11.00 20.65
C GLY A 347 20.15 12.12 21.54
N LYS A 348 19.45 13.27 21.66
CA LYS A 348 19.82 14.39 22.54
C LYS A 348 18.93 14.50 23.78
N GLU A 349 17.65 14.20 23.64
CA GLU A 349 16.62 14.46 24.66
C GLU A 349 16.15 13.17 25.38
N GLY A 350 16.66 12.02 24.95
CA GLY A 350 16.17 10.70 25.35
C GLY A 350 14.95 10.27 24.54
N PHE A 351 14.57 9.00 24.68
CA PHE A 351 13.43 8.40 23.96
C PHE A 351 12.18 8.29 24.84
N GLY A 352 12.00 9.26 25.75
CA GLY A 352 10.76 9.42 26.48
C GLY A 352 9.60 9.62 25.51
N GLY A 353 8.51 8.86 25.69
CA GLY A 353 7.35 8.94 24.79
C GLY A 353 7.44 8.06 23.53
N LEU A 354 8.40 7.13 23.43
CA LEU A 354 8.50 6.16 22.33
C LEU A 354 7.16 5.48 22.00
N ALA A 355 6.39 5.11 23.03
CA ALA A 355 5.05 4.54 22.87
C ALA A 355 4.11 5.47 22.09
N LYS A 356 4.03 6.73 22.54
CA LYS A 356 3.17 7.75 21.95
C LYS A 356 3.59 8.07 20.53
N GLU A 357 4.89 8.21 20.26
CA GLU A 357 5.36 8.53 18.91
C GLU A 357 5.22 7.33 17.96
N THR A 358 5.42 6.10 18.41
CA THR A 358 5.16 4.91 17.58
C THR A 358 3.66 4.84 17.22
N GLU A 359 2.78 5.00 18.22
CA GLU A 359 1.34 4.97 17.98
C GLU A 359 0.88 6.12 17.07
N LYS A 360 1.32 7.34 17.33
CA LYS A 360 0.98 8.52 16.54
C LYS A 360 1.39 8.40 15.06
N ASN A 361 2.53 7.79 14.78
CA ASN A 361 3.05 7.71 13.41
C ASN A 361 2.43 6.56 12.61
N PHE A 362 2.10 5.44 13.25
CA PHE A 362 1.77 4.20 12.55
C PHE A 362 0.36 3.65 12.82
N SER A 363 -0.30 4.01 13.93
CA SER A 363 -1.59 3.41 14.29
C SER A 363 -2.65 3.55 13.21
N THR A 364 -2.74 4.72 12.56
CA THR A 364 -3.75 4.99 11.52
C THR A 364 -3.50 4.22 10.22
N LEU A 365 -2.33 3.60 10.06
CA LEU A 365 -2.01 2.74 8.92
C LEU A 365 -2.53 1.30 9.15
N PHE A 366 -2.56 0.85 10.40
CA PHE A 366 -2.94 -0.53 10.75
C PHE A 366 -4.36 -0.65 11.32
N ARG A 367 -4.84 0.42 11.95
CA ARG A 367 -6.05 0.45 12.78
C ARG A 367 -6.95 1.63 12.38
N ASP A 368 -8.24 1.43 12.55
CA ASP A 368 -9.24 2.48 12.41
C ASP A 368 -9.01 3.52 13.52
N PRO A 369 -8.78 4.81 13.22
CA PRO A 369 -8.51 5.84 14.22
C PRO A 369 -9.64 6.01 15.25
N VAL A 370 -10.87 5.60 14.92
CA VAL A 370 -12.02 5.65 15.82
C VAL A 370 -12.04 4.48 16.80
N LYS A 371 -11.29 3.40 16.50
CA LYS A 371 -11.19 2.21 17.33
C LYS A 371 -9.78 2.14 17.92
N SER A 372 -9.62 2.68 19.12
CA SER A 372 -8.41 2.45 19.91
C SER A 372 -8.17 0.94 20.07
N ALA A 373 -6.89 0.55 20.10
CA ALA A 373 -6.55 -0.83 20.43
C ALA A 373 -7.12 -1.14 21.82
N ARG A 374 -8.00 -2.13 21.88
CA ARG A 374 -8.66 -2.52 23.14
C ARG A 374 -7.69 -3.19 24.10
N ARG A 375 -6.61 -3.79 23.57
CA ARG A 375 -5.57 -4.47 24.33
C ARG A 375 -4.17 -4.18 23.75
N PRO A 376 -3.10 -4.19 24.56
CA PRO A 376 -1.74 -3.96 24.11
C PRO A 376 -1.31 -4.88 22.96
N GLU A 377 -1.66 -6.17 23.02
CA GLU A 377 -1.34 -7.15 21.97
C GLU A 377 -1.97 -6.85 20.61
N ASP A 378 -3.00 -6.00 20.56
CA ASP A 378 -3.64 -5.56 19.31
C ASP A 378 -2.87 -4.40 18.64
N ARG A 379 -1.78 -3.91 19.25
CA ARG A 379 -0.89 -2.85 18.74
C ARG A 379 0.22 -3.43 17.88
N ALA A 380 -0.14 -3.83 16.66
CA ALA A 380 0.77 -4.49 15.72
C ALA A 380 2.08 -3.71 15.51
N GLU A 381 2.01 -2.38 15.40
CA GLU A 381 3.21 -1.54 15.21
C GLU A 381 4.17 -1.57 16.42
N VAL A 382 3.64 -1.73 17.64
CA VAL A 382 4.46 -1.82 18.85
C VAL A 382 5.08 -3.21 18.98
N VAL A 383 4.31 -4.26 18.72
CA VAL A 383 4.83 -5.64 18.71
C VAL A 383 5.95 -5.76 17.67
N THR A 384 5.73 -5.20 16.47
CA THR A 384 6.73 -5.18 15.39
C THR A 384 7.98 -4.41 15.79
N LEU A 385 7.86 -3.32 16.56
CA LEU A 385 9.01 -2.61 17.11
C LEU A 385 9.79 -3.49 18.08
N GLN A 386 9.12 -4.18 19.00
CA GLN A 386 9.77 -5.10 19.94
C GLN A 386 10.49 -6.25 19.20
N GLU A 387 9.89 -6.81 18.14
CA GLU A 387 10.52 -7.80 17.27
C GLU A 387 11.77 -7.25 16.58
N THR A 388 11.67 -6.04 16.02
CA THR A 388 12.79 -5.35 15.37
C THR A 388 13.96 -5.16 16.33
N LEU A 389 13.68 -4.74 17.57
CA LEU A 389 14.70 -4.53 18.60
C LEU A 389 15.34 -5.85 19.04
N ASN A 390 14.57 -6.94 19.11
CA ASN A 390 15.11 -8.28 19.40
C ASN A 390 16.03 -8.79 18.28
N ASP A 391 15.64 -8.59 17.00
CA ASP A 391 16.46 -8.97 15.84
C ASP A 391 17.76 -8.17 15.80
N LEU A 392 17.69 -6.86 15.99
CA LEU A 392 18.85 -5.97 15.97
C LEU A 392 19.75 -6.14 17.20
N GLY A 393 19.16 -6.38 18.37
CA GLY A 393 19.86 -6.50 19.64
C GLY A 393 20.62 -7.81 19.81
N GLY A 394 20.14 -8.89 19.17
CA GLY A 394 20.80 -10.19 19.21
C GLY A 394 21.10 -10.65 20.64
N LYS A 395 22.40 -10.83 20.96
CA LYS A 395 22.86 -11.21 22.30
C LYS A 395 23.22 -10.02 23.20
N GLU A 396 23.27 -8.82 22.64
CA GLU A 396 23.70 -7.60 23.34
C GLU A 396 22.57 -6.95 24.15
N ILE A 397 21.32 -7.34 23.88
CA ILE A 397 20.11 -6.83 24.53
C ILE A 397 19.33 -8.00 25.10
N GLU A 398 18.78 -7.81 26.31
CA GLU A 398 17.88 -8.79 26.91
C GLU A 398 16.63 -8.94 26.04
N PRO A 399 16.23 -10.17 25.64
CA PRO A 399 15.06 -10.37 24.81
C PRO A 399 13.81 -9.72 25.39
N LEU A 400 13.20 -8.83 24.60
CA LEU A 400 11.97 -8.16 24.94
C LEU A 400 10.79 -9.11 24.75
N LYS A 401 9.80 -8.97 25.63
CA LYS A 401 8.52 -9.64 25.49
C LYS A 401 7.72 -8.98 24.36
N LEU A 402 7.06 -9.79 23.55
CA LEU A 402 6.20 -9.35 22.44
C LEU A 402 4.75 -9.18 22.94
N ASP A 403 4.51 -8.15 23.73
CA ASP A 403 3.22 -7.89 24.38
C ASP A 403 2.58 -6.57 23.97
N GLY A 404 3.19 -5.82 23.06
CA GLY A 404 2.61 -4.57 22.58
C GLY A 404 2.64 -3.43 23.61
N ASP A 405 3.45 -3.57 24.66
CA ASP A 405 3.67 -2.55 25.68
C ASP A 405 5.10 -1.99 25.64
N ILE A 406 5.23 -0.67 25.51
CA ILE A 406 6.54 0.00 25.54
C ILE A 406 6.78 0.48 26.95
N GLY A 407 7.45 -0.38 27.73
CA GLY A 407 7.95 -0.08 29.05
C GLY A 407 9.44 0.31 29.06
N PRO A 408 10.02 0.51 30.26
CA PRO A 408 11.42 0.92 30.42
C PRO A 408 12.41 0.02 29.67
N LYS A 409 12.25 -1.31 29.71
CA LYS A 409 13.13 -2.26 29.00
C LYS A 409 13.13 -2.02 27.48
N THR A 410 11.96 -1.82 26.89
CA THR A 410 11.83 -1.55 25.45
C THR A 410 12.43 -0.20 25.09
N THR A 411 12.21 0.83 25.91
CA THR A 411 12.81 2.15 25.72
C THR A 411 14.33 2.12 25.86
N ASP A 412 14.88 1.38 26.82
CA ASP A 412 16.32 1.25 27.02
C ASP A 412 16.98 0.51 25.85
N ALA A 413 16.40 -0.61 25.41
CA ALA A 413 16.83 -1.35 24.23
C ALA A 413 16.80 -0.47 22.97
N PHE A 414 15.73 0.29 22.77
CA PHE A 414 15.62 1.26 21.68
C PHE A 414 16.71 2.32 21.76
N SER A 415 16.95 2.87 22.95
CA SER A 415 17.96 3.91 23.18
C SER A 415 19.36 3.42 22.84
N GLN A 416 19.70 2.21 23.29
CA GLN A 416 20.99 1.57 23.02
C GLN A 416 21.17 1.32 21.51
N LEU A 417 20.16 0.77 20.83
CA LEU A 417 20.24 0.50 19.39
C LEU A 417 20.26 1.78 18.56
N ALA A 418 19.51 2.82 18.94
CA ALA A 418 19.54 4.11 18.28
C ALA A 418 20.93 4.75 18.35
N ALA A 419 21.60 4.64 19.51
CA ALA A 419 22.97 5.13 19.69
C ALA A 419 24.00 4.32 18.89
N THR A 420 23.86 2.99 18.82
CA THR A 420 24.81 2.10 18.14
C THR A 420 24.65 2.09 16.62
N LEU A 421 23.42 2.01 16.12
CA LEU A 421 23.11 1.83 14.70
C LEU A 421 22.86 3.14 13.96
N GLY A 422 22.48 4.18 14.70
CA GLY A 422 22.01 5.44 14.15
C GLY A 422 20.55 5.41 13.67
N PRO A 423 19.96 6.59 13.43
CA PRO A 423 18.53 6.74 13.18
C PRO A 423 18.06 6.11 11.87
N GLU A 424 18.83 6.26 10.80
CA GLU A 424 18.46 5.77 9.46
C GLU A 424 18.38 4.25 9.42
N ARG A 425 19.38 3.56 9.99
CA ARG A 425 19.44 2.10 9.99
C ARG A 425 18.36 1.49 10.87
N LEU A 426 18.14 2.06 12.06
CA LEU A 426 17.09 1.60 12.97
C LEU A 426 15.70 1.78 12.33
N THR A 427 15.42 2.96 11.77
CA THR A 427 14.13 3.25 11.13
C THR A 427 13.91 2.40 9.89
N LYS A 428 14.94 2.21 9.05
CA LYS A 428 14.85 1.35 7.88
C LYS A 428 14.52 -0.08 8.27
N LYS A 429 15.23 -0.64 9.26
CA LYS A 429 14.98 -2.01 9.72
C LYS A 429 13.57 -2.17 10.29
N PHE A 430 13.08 -1.17 11.02
CA PHE A 430 11.70 -1.17 11.49
C PHE A 430 10.70 -1.13 10.32
N GLY A 431 10.96 -0.32 9.30
CA GLY A 431 10.16 -0.29 8.05
C GLY A 431 10.14 -1.63 7.31
N GLU A 432 11.26 -2.36 7.26
CA GLU A 432 11.32 -3.72 6.71
C GLU A 432 10.43 -4.70 7.49
N PHE A 433 10.47 -4.65 8.83
CA PHE A 433 9.60 -5.49 9.68
C PHE A 433 8.12 -5.13 9.58
N LEU A 434 7.79 -3.86 9.33
CA LEU A 434 6.42 -3.41 9.06
C LEU A 434 5.94 -3.79 7.65
N GLY A 435 6.82 -4.27 6.77
CA GLY A 435 6.50 -4.64 5.39
C GLY A 435 6.43 -3.46 4.41
N PHE A 436 7.02 -2.31 4.76
CA PHE A 436 6.99 -1.10 3.93
C PHE A 436 8.12 -1.04 2.89
N ILE A 437 9.20 -1.80 3.09
CA ILE A 437 10.45 -1.76 2.31
C ILE A 437 10.81 -3.14 1.77
#